data_AF-A0A5C1MAT9-F1
#
_entry.id   AF-A0A5C1MAT9-F1
#
_cell.length_a   1.000
_cell.length_b   1.000
_cell.length_c   1.000
_cell.angle_alpha   90.00
_cell.angle_beta   90.00
_cell.angle_gamma   90.00
#
_symmetry.space_group_name_H-M   'P 1'
#
loop_
_entity.id
_entity.type
_entity.pdbx_description
1 polymer ?
#
loop_
_entity_poly.entity_id
_entity_poly.type
_entity_poly.pdbx_seq_one_letter_code
_entity_poly.pdbx_strand_id
1 'polypeptide(L)'
;MSSCLHKNNKRAIQVTDKYLRNKRYSCLFPGCNETAIQSHAIQRASCAEALATNGVVYSLQQSYNMAIKNNSATDPLHVVKVGINDASVFKGFCPAHDTMLFAPAEAPPMGKNDGMYISLHLRALALEYCRKRRHADFLRKMAGFIVNPEGRQSYLSVADMHDRFCSNFMALYLGSTFNIILGSSIDSIEYFVINFSQNLLVSCCGCFNVEPDEFESVVAYNLISYSEGSLLVLTVFKAVERFLDAFLENYNQPQRIEQLVNDIAFFRCEEPLISPRLWLSLNDEERLAVRRSLRHPDYRDEIEAPRIIKLTKADSEQFAVPKVLARTPHYTAIMNDLGKLVCPNKL
;
A
#
# COMPACT_ATOMS: atom_id res chain seq x y z
N MET A 1 11.06 24.86 -30.43
CA MET A 1 11.97 24.30 -29.39
C MET A 1 11.26 23.47 -28.32
N SER A 2 10.04 23.81 -27.87
CA SER A 2 9.31 23.01 -26.85
C SER A 2 8.98 21.56 -27.29
N SER A 3 8.69 21.33 -28.58
CA SER A 3 8.33 19.99 -29.08
C SER A 3 9.47 18.97 -29.09
N CYS A 4 10.73 19.42 -29.12
CA CYS A 4 11.91 18.55 -29.10
C CYS A 4 12.32 18.17 -27.67
N LEU A 5 12.25 19.13 -26.73
CA LEU A 5 12.39 18.90 -25.29
C LEU A 5 11.34 17.90 -24.76
N HIS A 6 10.09 18.05 -25.18
CA HIS A 6 8.99 17.15 -24.78
C HIS A 6 9.18 15.71 -25.33
N LYS A 7 9.69 15.57 -26.57
CA LYS A 7 10.01 14.26 -27.18
C LYS A 7 11.20 13.57 -26.50
N ASN A 8 12.23 14.33 -26.11
CA ASN A 8 13.41 13.79 -25.43
C ASN A 8 13.08 13.27 -24.02
N ASN A 9 12.23 13.99 -23.28
CA ASN A 9 11.77 13.56 -21.95
C ASN A 9 10.91 12.29 -22.03
N LYS A 10 10.04 12.17 -23.05
CA LYS A 10 9.23 10.97 -23.27
C LYS A 10 10.08 9.70 -23.44
N ARG A 11 11.13 9.78 -24.28
CA ARG A 11 12.03 8.65 -24.52
C ARG A 11 12.81 8.29 -23.25
N ALA A 12 13.30 9.28 -22.50
CA ALA A 12 14.00 9.05 -21.24
C ALA A 12 13.11 8.31 -20.23
N ILE A 13 11.85 8.76 -20.05
CA ILE A 13 10.87 8.09 -19.17
C ILE A 13 10.64 6.64 -19.60
N GLN A 14 10.42 6.39 -20.89
CA GLN A 14 10.20 5.03 -21.41
C GLN A 14 11.39 4.09 -21.17
N VAL A 15 12.61 4.58 -21.40
CA VAL A 15 13.84 3.83 -21.17
C VAL A 15 14.03 3.54 -19.68
N THR A 16 13.81 4.54 -18.83
CA THR A 16 13.90 4.40 -17.37
C THR A 16 12.84 3.42 -16.83
N ASP A 17 11.60 3.53 -17.27
CA ASP A 17 10.51 2.63 -16.86
C ASP A 17 10.80 1.17 -17.26
N LYS A 18 11.35 0.95 -18.47
CA LYS A 18 11.83 -0.37 -18.90
C LYS A 18 12.99 -0.87 -18.03
N TYR A 19 13.92 -0.02 -17.65
CA TYR A 19 15.01 -0.36 -16.73
C TYR A 19 14.47 -0.82 -15.37
N LEU A 20 13.53 -0.08 -14.78
CA LEU A 20 12.95 -0.41 -13.47
C LEU A 20 12.14 -1.70 -13.46
N ARG A 21 11.37 -1.97 -14.53
CA ARG A 21 10.66 -3.26 -14.67
C ARG A 21 11.61 -4.46 -14.60
N ASN A 22 12.79 -4.34 -15.18
CA ASN A 22 13.78 -5.42 -15.24
C ASN A 22 14.76 -5.42 -14.05
N LYS A 23 14.79 -4.36 -13.25
CA LYS A 23 15.69 -4.27 -12.09
C LYS A 23 15.35 -5.38 -11.08
N ARG A 24 16.40 -6.07 -10.62
CA ARG A 24 16.33 -7.08 -9.56
C ARG A 24 16.66 -6.42 -8.22
N TYR A 25 15.99 -6.87 -7.18
CA TYR A 25 16.20 -6.42 -5.81
C TYR A 25 16.45 -7.63 -4.93
N SER A 26 17.24 -7.47 -3.88
CA SER A 26 17.36 -8.47 -2.82
C SER A 26 16.09 -8.52 -1.98
N CYS A 27 15.81 -9.70 -1.43
CA CYS A 27 14.79 -9.91 -0.41
C CYS A 27 14.98 -8.95 0.77
N LEU A 28 13.89 -8.40 1.30
CA LEU A 28 13.92 -7.50 2.47
C LEU A 28 14.10 -8.26 3.80
N PHE A 29 13.89 -9.58 3.82
CA PHE A 29 14.02 -10.36 5.04
C PHE A 29 15.48 -10.37 5.55
N PRO A 30 15.73 -10.14 6.85
CA PRO A 30 17.09 -10.04 7.40
C PRO A 30 17.96 -11.25 7.07
N GLY A 31 19.18 -11.00 6.57
CA GLY A 31 20.15 -12.06 6.21
C GLY A 31 19.84 -12.81 4.91
N CYS A 32 18.71 -12.55 4.24
CA CYS A 32 18.38 -13.20 2.98
C CYS A 32 19.04 -12.49 1.78
N ASN A 33 19.77 -13.25 0.96
CA ASN A 33 20.42 -12.74 -0.26
C ASN A 33 19.71 -13.17 -1.56
N GLU A 34 18.57 -13.83 -1.45
CA GLU A 34 17.80 -14.28 -2.60
C GLU A 34 17.13 -13.12 -3.34
N THR A 35 16.84 -13.33 -4.62
CA THR A 35 16.17 -12.32 -5.45
C THR A 35 14.70 -12.19 -5.08
N ALA A 36 14.22 -10.96 -4.88
CA ALA A 36 12.82 -10.67 -4.66
C ALA A 36 11.98 -10.92 -5.92
N ILE A 37 10.82 -11.55 -5.74
CA ILE A 37 9.78 -11.72 -6.76
C ILE A 37 8.81 -10.55 -6.75
N GLN A 38 7.86 -10.57 -7.69
CA GLN A 38 6.75 -9.65 -7.75
C GLN A 38 5.63 -10.13 -6.82
N SER A 39 5.68 -9.68 -5.56
CA SER A 39 4.67 -9.94 -4.53
C SER A 39 3.43 -9.07 -4.75
N HIS A 40 2.25 -9.58 -4.43
CA HIS A 40 1.00 -8.80 -4.44
C HIS A 40 0.74 -8.14 -3.08
N ALA A 41 0.41 -6.85 -3.08
CA ALA A 41 0.03 -6.13 -1.87
C ALA A 41 -1.40 -6.42 -1.38
N ILE A 42 -2.26 -6.90 -2.28
CA ILE A 42 -3.55 -7.52 -1.94
C ILE A 42 -3.53 -8.93 -2.52
N GLN A 43 -3.92 -9.93 -1.74
CA GLN A 43 -3.89 -11.32 -2.17
C GLN A 43 -4.59 -11.49 -3.53
N ARG A 44 -3.87 -12.06 -4.50
CA ARG A 44 -4.33 -12.16 -5.89
C ARG A 44 -5.66 -12.91 -6.00
N ALA A 45 -5.85 -13.97 -5.23
CA ALA A 45 -7.08 -14.75 -5.19
C ALA A 45 -8.28 -13.87 -4.78
N SER A 46 -8.13 -13.11 -3.68
CA SER A 46 -9.15 -12.14 -3.23
C SER A 46 -9.49 -11.13 -4.33
N CYS A 47 -8.49 -10.56 -5.02
CA CYS A 47 -8.75 -9.64 -6.13
C CYS A 47 -9.47 -10.33 -7.30
N ALA A 48 -9.05 -11.53 -7.67
CA ALA A 48 -9.62 -12.28 -8.78
C ALA A 48 -11.09 -12.64 -8.53
N GLU A 49 -11.40 -13.09 -7.32
CA GLU A 49 -12.74 -13.55 -6.92
C GLU A 49 -13.68 -12.39 -6.62
N ALA A 50 -13.22 -11.38 -5.89
CA ALA A 50 -14.09 -10.33 -5.35
C ALA A 50 -14.23 -9.09 -6.27
N LEU A 51 -13.16 -8.73 -6.98
CA LEU A 51 -13.07 -7.45 -7.69
C LEU A 51 -13.05 -7.61 -9.20
N ALA A 52 -12.30 -8.57 -9.72
CA ALA A 52 -11.97 -8.63 -11.12
C ALA A 52 -13.18 -9.03 -11.99
N THR A 53 -13.26 -8.44 -13.17
CA THR A 53 -14.14 -8.91 -14.25
C THR A 53 -13.25 -9.28 -15.42
N ASN A 54 -13.30 -10.53 -15.89
CA ASN A 54 -12.41 -11.04 -16.94
C ASN A 54 -10.91 -10.81 -16.65
N GLY A 55 -10.51 -11.01 -15.39
CA GLY A 55 -9.11 -10.89 -14.95
C GLY A 55 -8.54 -9.47 -14.94
N VAL A 56 -9.40 -8.44 -14.99
CA VAL A 56 -8.99 -7.03 -14.91
C VAL A 56 -9.68 -6.27 -13.79
N VAL A 57 -8.97 -5.27 -13.26
CA VAL A 57 -9.45 -4.26 -12.32
C VAL A 57 -9.11 -2.86 -12.84
N TYR A 58 -9.65 -1.82 -12.23
CA TYR A 58 -9.29 -0.43 -12.50
C TYR A 58 -8.37 0.09 -11.40
N SER A 59 -7.25 0.70 -11.78
CA SER A 59 -6.29 1.25 -10.82
C SER A 59 -5.42 2.34 -11.46
N LEU A 60 -4.56 2.98 -10.66
CA LEU A 60 -3.47 3.76 -11.22
C LEU A 60 -2.40 2.81 -11.77
N GLN A 61 -1.93 3.05 -12.98
CA GLN A 61 -0.86 2.22 -13.53
C GLN A 61 0.46 2.54 -12.83
N GLN A 62 1.14 1.53 -12.28
CA GLN A 62 2.51 1.62 -11.74
C GLN A 62 3.58 1.77 -12.84
N SER A 63 3.38 2.75 -13.72
CA SER A 63 4.19 3.02 -14.90
C SER A 63 4.44 4.51 -14.96
N TYR A 64 5.71 4.90 -14.97
CA TYR A 64 6.07 6.31 -15.13
C TYR A 64 5.68 6.85 -16.50
N ASN A 65 5.30 5.99 -17.45
CA ASN A 65 4.74 6.43 -18.72
C ASN A 65 3.43 7.22 -18.55
N MET A 66 2.72 7.05 -17.42
CA MET A 66 1.53 7.86 -17.15
C MET A 66 1.86 9.33 -16.90
N ALA A 67 3.07 9.63 -16.38
CA ALA A 67 3.54 11.00 -16.25
C ALA A 67 3.70 11.71 -17.61
N ILE A 68 3.84 10.96 -18.72
CA ILE A 68 3.88 11.54 -20.08
C ILE A 68 2.51 12.11 -20.48
N LYS A 69 1.41 11.60 -19.90
CA LYS A 69 0.04 12.01 -20.27
C LYS A 69 -0.44 13.24 -19.51
N ASN A 70 0.20 13.59 -18.41
CA ASN A 70 -0.12 14.75 -17.61
C ASN A 70 0.77 15.94 -18.02
N ASN A 71 0.17 17.10 -18.22
CA ASN A 71 0.88 18.35 -18.51
C ASN A 71 1.20 19.14 -17.22
N SER A 72 0.43 18.91 -16.16
CA SER A 72 0.60 19.53 -14.84
C SER A 72 0.50 18.50 -13.71
N ALA A 73 1.14 18.79 -12.57
CA ALA A 73 0.99 18.00 -11.34
C ALA A 73 -0.44 18.06 -10.77
N THR A 74 -1.21 19.09 -11.15
CA THR A 74 -2.62 19.25 -10.77
C THR A 74 -3.59 18.51 -11.68
N ASP A 75 -3.13 17.94 -12.80
CA ASP A 75 -3.99 17.21 -13.73
C ASP A 75 -4.58 15.95 -13.05
N PRO A 76 -5.87 15.63 -13.28
CA PRO A 76 -6.48 14.42 -12.71
C PRO A 76 -5.78 13.16 -13.19
N LEU A 77 -5.38 12.31 -12.24
CA LEU A 77 -4.66 11.07 -12.55
C LEU A 77 -5.50 10.12 -13.39
N HIS A 78 -4.87 9.25 -14.17
CA HIS A 78 -5.57 8.33 -15.04
C HIS A 78 -5.75 6.95 -14.37
N VAL A 79 -7.01 6.64 -14.04
CA VAL A 79 -7.42 5.27 -13.66
C VAL A 79 -7.62 4.45 -14.94
N VAL A 80 -6.93 3.33 -15.05
CA VAL A 80 -6.90 2.48 -16.25
C VAL A 80 -7.20 1.01 -15.91
N LYS A 81 -7.55 0.22 -16.92
CA LYS A 81 -7.64 -1.24 -16.77
C LYS A 81 -6.26 -1.84 -16.55
N VAL A 82 -6.11 -2.65 -15.52
CA VAL A 82 -4.87 -3.38 -15.17
C VAL A 82 -5.22 -4.85 -14.98
N GLY A 83 -4.37 -5.74 -15.51
CA GLY A 83 -4.51 -7.18 -15.28
C GLY A 83 -4.16 -7.54 -13.84
N ILE A 84 -4.90 -8.47 -13.24
CA ILE A 84 -4.72 -8.83 -11.82
C ILE A 84 -3.29 -9.32 -11.47
N ASN A 85 -2.54 -9.83 -12.44
CA ASN A 85 -1.16 -10.27 -12.22
C ASN A 85 -0.18 -9.10 -12.06
N ASP A 86 -0.53 -7.91 -12.58
CA ASP A 86 0.30 -6.72 -12.57
C ASP A 86 -0.22 -5.63 -11.61
N ALA A 87 -1.40 -5.84 -11.03
CA ALA A 87 -2.06 -4.86 -10.16
C ALA A 87 -1.51 -4.91 -8.73
N SER A 88 -1.15 -3.76 -8.16
CA SER A 88 -0.68 -3.61 -6.77
C SER A 88 0.45 -4.58 -6.40
N VAL A 89 1.50 -4.62 -7.21
CA VAL A 89 2.64 -5.51 -7.02
C VAL A 89 3.90 -4.77 -6.59
N PHE A 90 4.79 -5.44 -5.88
CA PHE A 90 6.07 -4.88 -5.46
C PHE A 90 7.17 -5.95 -5.35
N LYS A 91 8.44 -5.54 -5.40
CA LYS A 91 9.60 -6.46 -5.33
C LYS A 91 10.23 -6.48 -3.94
N GLY A 92 9.53 -7.05 -2.98
CA GLY A 92 9.95 -7.08 -1.57
C GLY A 92 10.64 -8.37 -1.14
N PHE A 93 10.09 -9.53 -1.48
CA PHE A 93 10.50 -10.80 -0.85
C PHE A 93 10.81 -11.87 -1.89
N CYS A 94 11.72 -12.79 -1.56
CA CYS A 94 11.92 -14.00 -2.37
C CYS A 94 10.71 -14.95 -2.19
N PRO A 95 10.53 -15.98 -3.04
CA PRO A 95 9.34 -16.84 -2.96
C PRO A 95 9.11 -17.46 -1.59
N ALA A 96 10.18 -17.95 -0.94
CA ALA A 96 10.08 -18.59 0.37
C ALA A 96 9.60 -17.64 1.46
N HIS A 97 10.18 -16.43 1.53
CA HIS A 97 9.79 -15.45 2.54
C HIS A 97 8.45 -14.81 2.23
N ASP A 98 8.09 -14.62 0.96
CA ASP A 98 6.77 -14.13 0.57
C ASP A 98 5.67 -15.07 1.10
N THR A 99 5.78 -16.37 0.81
CA THR A 99 4.83 -17.37 1.31
C THR A 99 4.81 -17.43 2.85
N MET A 100 5.98 -17.47 3.49
CA MET A 100 6.08 -17.59 4.95
C MET A 100 5.47 -16.38 5.67
N LEU A 101 5.83 -15.15 5.25
CA LEU A 101 5.44 -13.92 5.92
C LEU A 101 3.96 -13.60 5.74
N PHE A 102 3.36 -14.08 4.66
CA PHE A 102 2.01 -13.67 4.26
C PHE A 102 0.96 -14.76 4.36
N ALA A 103 1.33 -16.02 4.55
CA ALA A 103 0.39 -17.11 4.80
C ALA A 103 -0.67 -16.78 5.88
N PRO A 104 -0.35 -16.11 7.01
CA PRO A 104 -1.35 -15.76 8.01
C PRO A 104 -2.45 -14.82 7.50
N ALA A 105 -2.14 -13.96 6.52
CA ALA A 105 -3.08 -13.04 5.89
C ALA A 105 -3.81 -13.63 4.67
N GLU A 106 -3.49 -14.87 4.29
CA GLU A 106 -4.13 -15.57 3.17
C GLU A 106 -5.09 -16.68 3.62
N ALA A 107 -5.13 -16.97 4.92
CA ALA A 107 -6.10 -17.87 5.50
C ALA A 107 -7.52 -17.25 5.49
N PRO A 108 -8.59 -18.03 5.26
CA PRO A 108 -9.96 -17.54 5.36
C PRO A 108 -10.22 -16.86 6.71
N PRO A 109 -11.11 -15.85 6.79
CA PRO A 109 -11.36 -15.04 8.00
C PRO A 109 -11.98 -15.81 9.21
N MET A 110 -11.96 -17.14 9.20
CA MET A 110 -12.47 -17.98 10.27
C MET A 110 -11.40 -18.30 11.33
N GLY A 111 -11.02 -17.28 12.12
CA GLY A 111 -10.23 -17.48 13.33
C GLY A 111 -9.56 -16.21 13.84
N LYS A 112 -9.41 -16.06 15.16
CA LYS A 112 -8.52 -15.05 15.76
C LYS A 112 -7.08 -15.42 15.43
N ASN A 113 -6.57 -14.90 14.33
CA ASN A 113 -5.18 -15.08 13.93
C ASN A 113 -4.47 -13.73 13.99
N ASP A 114 -3.89 -13.38 15.14
CA ASP A 114 -3.16 -12.12 15.29
C ASP A 114 -1.99 -12.01 14.30
N GLY A 115 -1.51 -13.13 13.75
CA GLY A 115 -0.54 -13.16 12.67
C GLY A 115 -1.02 -12.48 11.40
N MET A 116 -2.33 -12.55 11.11
CA MET A 116 -2.91 -11.83 9.97
C MET A 116 -2.60 -10.34 10.06
N TYR A 117 -2.80 -9.72 11.21
CA TYR A 117 -2.61 -8.27 11.37
C TYR A 117 -1.14 -7.88 11.27
N ILE A 118 -0.23 -8.70 11.81
CA ILE A 118 1.22 -8.49 11.65
C ILE A 118 1.63 -8.63 10.18
N SER A 119 1.13 -9.66 9.47
CA SER A 119 1.37 -9.86 8.05
C SER A 119 0.84 -8.70 7.20
N LEU A 120 -0.36 -8.20 7.50
CA LEU A 120 -0.98 -7.06 6.83
C LEU A 120 -0.23 -5.75 7.11
N HIS A 121 0.26 -5.57 8.34
CA HIS A 121 1.12 -4.45 8.72
C HIS A 121 2.43 -4.48 7.93
N LEU A 122 3.14 -5.62 7.94
CA LEU A 122 4.37 -5.82 7.18
C LEU A 122 4.17 -5.56 5.68
N ARG A 123 3.05 -6.03 5.11
CA ARG A 123 2.75 -5.88 3.68
C ARG A 123 2.63 -4.41 3.28
N ALA A 124 1.89 -3.64 4.07
CA ALA A 124 1.71 -2.20 3.87
C ALA A 124 3.05 -1.44 3.94
N LEU A 125 3.85 -1.70 4.97
CA LEU A 125 5.17 -1.08 5.15
C LEU A 125 6.14 -1.47 4.02
N ALA A 126 6.17 -2.76 3.64
CA ALA A 126 7.07 -3.25 2.59
C ALA A 126 6.70 -2.67 1.21
N LEU A 127 5.40 -2.49 0.94
CA LEU A 127 4.92 -1.81 -0.26
C LEU A 127 5.45 -0.37 -0.32
N GLU A 128 5.30 0.40 0.77
CA GLU A 128 5.75 1.80 0.85
C GLU A 128 7.26 1.93 0.65
N TYR A 129 8.04 1.12 1.37
CA TYR A 129 9.48 1.04 1.19
C TYR A 129 9.85 0.75 -0.28
N CYS A 130 9.19 -0.24 -0.90
CA CYS A 130 9.48 -0.63 -2.27
C CYS A 130 9.12 0.45 -3.29
N ARG A 131 8.02 1.21 -3.06
CA ARG A 131 7.64 2.35 -3.89
C ARG A 131 8.68 3.45 -3.83
N LYS A 132 9.12 3.86 -2.63
CA LYS A 132 10.13 4.91 -2.47
C LYS A 132 11.50 4.48 -3.02
N ARG A 133 11.92 3.23 -2.78
CA ARG A 133 13.15 2.67 -3.39
C ARG A 133 13.10 2.68 -4.92
N ARG A 134 11.97 2.26 -5.51
CA ARG A 134 11.76 2.31 -6.96
C ARG A 134 11.78 3.74 -7.50
N HIS A 135 11.25 4.70 -6.73
CA HIS A 135 11.27 6.11 -7.11
C HIS A 135 12.66 6.73 -7.05
N ALA A 136 13.48 6.41 -6.04
CA ALA A 136 14.88 6.81 -6.00
C ALA A 136 15.65 6.30 -7.24
N ASP A 137 15.43 5.03 -7.61
CA ASP A 137 16.02 4.44 -8.81
C ASP A 137 15.57 5.12 -10.10
N PHE A 138 14.28 5.49 -10.18
CA PHE A 138 13.74 6.26 -11.30
C PHE A 138 14.49 7.59 -11.45
N LEU A 139 14.58 8.35 -10.37
CA LEU A 139 15.20 9.69 -10.36
C LEU A 139 16.68 9.63 -10.75
N ARG A 140 17.44 8.68 -10.20
CA ARG A 140 18.86 8.48 -10.58
C ARG A 140 19.03 8.16 -12.04
N LYS A 141 18.20 7.27 -12.56
CA LYS A 141 18.26 6.89 -13.98
C LYS A 141 17.87 8.06 -14.87
N MET A 142 16.86 8.84 -14.48
CA MET A 142 16.44 10.07 -15.17
C MET A 142 17.55 11.13 -15.16
N ALA A 143 18.27 11.31 -14.04
CA ALA A 143 19.37 12.27 -13.92
C ALA A 143 20.45 12.06 -15.01
N GLY A 144 20.68 10.81 -15.43
CA GLY A 144 21.60 10.48 -16.52
C GLY A 144 21.18 10.99 -17.91
N PHE A 145 19.91 11.36 -18.09
CA PHE A 145 19.39 11.98 -19.31
C PHE A 145 19.33 13.52 -19.23
N ILE A 146 19.57 14.10 -18.05
CA ILE A 146 19.53 15.55 -17.86
C ILE A 146 20.90 16.16 -18.19
N VAL A 147 20.91 17.07 -19.16
CA VAL A 147 22.12 17.75 -19.65
C VAL A 147 22.55 18.87 -18.72
N ASN A 148 21.61 19.68 -18.24
CA ASN A 148 21.91 20.79 -17.32
C ASN A 148 22.39 20.26 -15.94
N PRO A 149 23.58 20.66 -15.46
CA PRO A 149 24.09 20.24 -14.15
C PRO A 149 23.15 20.50 -12.99
N GLU A 150 22.50 21.67 -12.92
CA GLU A 150 21.58 22.01 -11.83
C GLU A 150 20.38 21.06 -11.81
N GLY A 151 19.73 20.87 -12.96
CA GLY A 151 18.60 19.94 -13.08
C GLY A 151 19.01 18.51 -12.76
N ARG A 152 20.20 18.06 -13.17
CA ARG A 152 20.73 16.74 -12.79
C ARG A 152 20.89 16.64 -11.27
N GLN A 153 21.46 17.66 -10.63
CA GLN A 153 21.65 17.68 -9.19
C GLN A 153 20.31 17.68 -8.44
N SER A 154 19.27 18.35 -8.95
CA SER A 154 17.92 18.31 -8.36
C SER A 154 17.33 16.90 -8.38
N TYR A 155 17.50 16.12 -9.46
CA TYR A 155 17.04 14.73 -9.48
C TYR A 155 17.81 13.85 -8.49
N LEU A 156 19.13 14.05 -8.41
CA LEU A 156 19.98 13.29 -7.49
C LEU A 156 19.67 13.61 -6.02
N SER A 157 19.46 14.88 -5.67
CA SER A 157 19.15 15.27 -4.29
C SER A 157 17.82 14.68 -3.79
N VAL A 158 16.80 14.62 -4.64
CA VAL A 158 15.51 13.97 -4.32
C VAL A 158 15.68 12.45 -4.24
N ALA A 159 16.50 11.83 -5.11
CA ALA A 159 16.81 10.41 -4.99
C ALA A 159 17.50 10.09 -3.65
N ASP A 160 18.46 10.92 -3.22
CA ASP A 160 19.16 10.73 -1.95
C ASP A 160 18.25 10.96 -0.73
N MET A 161 17.25 11.85 -0.86
CA MET A 161 16.19 11.99 0.15
C MET A 161 15.37 10.70 0.29
N HIS A 162 14.97 10.08 -0.82
CA HIS A 162 14.25 8.80 -0.79
C HIS A 162 15.10 7.65 -0.25
N ASP A 163 16.40 7.64 -0.49
CA ASP A 163 17.30 6.64 0.10
C ASP A 163 17.46 6.80 1.61
N ARG A 164 17.53 8.05 2.10
CA ARG A 164 17.51 8.32 3.55
C ARG A 164 16.20 7.87 4.17
N PHE A 165 15.06 8.17 3.53
CA PHE A 165 13.75 7.65 3.93
C PHE A 165 13.80 6.12 4.01
N CYS A 166 14.23 5.43 2.95
CA CYS A 166 14.28 3.98 2.91
C CYS A 166 15.18 3.40 4.01
N SER A 167 16.36 3.99 4.25
CA SER A 167 17.27 3.55 5.30
C SER A 167 16.62 3.65 6.68
N ASN A 168 16.01 4.79 7.00
CA ASN A 168 15.33 5.00 8.28
C ASN A 168 14.09 4.11 8.42
N PHE A 169 13.31 3.97 7.33
CA PHE A 169 12.09 3.16 7.31
C PHE A 169 12.40 1.67 7.46
N MET A 170 13.49 1.19 6.84
CA MET A 170 13.98 -0.16 7.06
C MET A 170 14.40 -0.38 8.52
N ALA A 171 15.16 0.53 9.10
CA ALA A 171 15.66 0.38 10.47
C ALA A 171 14.52 0.43 11.50
N LEU A 172 13.59 1.38 11.38
CA LEU A 172 12.56 1.64 12.36
C LEU A 172 11.32 0.77 12.15
N TYR A 173 10.80 0.68 10.93
CA TYR A 173 9.51 0.04 10.66
C TYR A 173 9.66 -1.43 10.28
N LEU A 174 10.37 -1.72 9.19
CA LEU A 174 10.53 -3.10 8.74
C LEU A 174 11.35 -3.93 9.73
N GLY A 175 12.45 -3.38 10.25
CA GLY A 175 13.30 -4.00 11.25
C GLY A 175 12.54 -4.37 12.52
N SER A 176 11.76 -3.43 13.07
CA SER A 176 10.92 -3.70 14.25
C SER A 176 9.84 -4.74 13.97
N THR A 177 9.22 -4.71 12.79
CA THR A 177 8.25 -5.75 12.39
C THR A 177 8.90 -7.12 12.27
N PHE A 178 10.10 -7.22 11.68
CA PHE A 178 10.85 -8.47 11.62
C PHE A 178 11.26 -8.96 13.01
N ASN A 179 11.65 -8.06 13.92
CA ASN A 179 11.94 -8.42 15.30
C ASN A 179 10.71 -9.06 15.97
N ILE A 180 9.52 -8.47 15.80
CA ILE A 180 8.26 -9.06 16.31
C ILE A 180 8.02 -10.46 15.71
N ILE A 181 8.16 -10.60 14.39
CA ILE A 181 7.97 -11.88 13.69
C ILE A 181 8.97 -12.94 14.16
N LEU A 182 10.21 -12.53 14.46
CA LEU A 182 11.29 -13.38 14.97
C LEU A 182 11.22 -13.60 16.49
N GLY A 183 10.16 -13.16 17.16
CA GLY A 183 9.87 -13.49 18.56
C GLY A 183 10.34 -12.47 19.59
N SER A 184 10.74 -11.26 19.19
CA SER A 184 10.97 -10.16 20.12
C SER A 184 9.67 -9.75 20.81
N SER A 185 9.74 -9.46 22.12
CA SER A 185 8.62 -8.99 22.93
C SER A 185 8.71 -7.51 23.30
N ILE A 186 9.58 -6.74 22.63
CA ILE A 186 9.84 -5.33 22.95
C ILE A 186 8.65 -4.44 22.59
N ASP A 187 7.89 -4.82 21.55
CA ASP A 187 6.73 -4.08 21.07
C ASP A 187 5.71 -5.06 20.45
N SER A 188 4.53 -4.57 20.12
CA SER A 188 3.48 -5.34 19.44
C SER A 188 2.76 -4.50 18.38
N ILE A 189 1.93 -5.14 17.57
CA ILE A 189 1.05 -4.46 16.60
C ILE A 189 -0.33 -4.32 17.23
N GLU A 190 -0.77 -3.08 17.39
CA GLU A 190 -2.17 -2.74 17.69
C GLU A 190 -2.96 -2.58 16.40
N TYR A 191 -4.26 -2.88 16.48
CA TYR A 191 -5.12 -2.86 15.32
C TYR A 191 -6.54 -2.39 15.61
N PHE A 192 -7.10 -1.72 14.61
CA PHE A 192 -8.49 -1.37 14.50
C PHE A 192 -9.08 -2.11 13.30
N VAL A 193 -10.22 -2.77 13.48
CA VAL A 193 -10.81 -3.64 12.45
C VAL A 193 -12.31 -3.40 12.30
N ILE A 194 -12.76 -3.28 11.05
CA ILE A 194 -14.18 -3.22 10.68
C ILE A 194 -14.47 -4.33 9.68
N ASN A 195 -15.48 -5.15 9.99
CA ASN A 195 -16.04 -6.13 9.06
C ASN A 195 -17.29 -5.54 8.42
N PHE A 196 -17.39 -5.66 7.10
CA PHE A 196 -18.55 -5.26 6.31
C PHE A 196 -19.24 -6.50 5.79
N SER A 197 -20.58 -6.51 5.89
CA SER A 197 -21.42 -7.58 5.36
C SER A 197 -21.48 -7.60 3.83
N GLN A 198 -21.02 -6.52 3.19
CA GLN A 198 -20.98 -6.38 1.74
C GLN A 198 -19.55 -6.32 1.20
N ASN A 199 -19.39 -6.78 -0.04
CA ASN A 199 -18.22 -6.50 -0.87
C ASN A 199 -18.25 -5.02 -1.29
N LEU A 200 -17.27 -4.24 -0.84
CA LEU A 200 -17.20 -2.79 -1.09
C LEU A 200 -16.66 -2.45 -2.48
N LEU A 201 -16.36 -3.46 -3.30
CA LEU A 201 -15.90 -3.36 -4.68
C LEU A 201 -14.58 -2.57 -4.85
N VAL A 202 -13.82 -2.42 -3.76
CA VAL A 202 -12.51 -1.78 -3.72
C VAL A 202 -11.58 -2.55 -2.78
N SER A 203 -10.30 -2.62 -3.13
CA SER A 203 -9.26 -3.01 -2.17
C SER A 203 -8.04 -2.10 -2.28
N CYS A 204 -7.37 -1.87 -1.16
CA CYS A 204 -6.14 -1.10 -1.12
C CYS A 204 -5.27 -1.47 0.07
N CYS A 205 -3.96 -1.27 -0.11
CA CYS A 205 -2.93 -1.53 0.89
C CYS A 205 -1.94 -0.36 0.86
N GLY A 206 -1.45 0.05 2.01
CA GLY A 206 -0.41 1.04 2.15
C GLY A 206 -0.37 1.62 3.55
N CYS A 207 0.34 2.71 3.72
CA CYS A 207 0.40 3.44 4.99
C CYS A 207 0.42 4.95 4.73
N PHE A 208 0.16 5.72 5.77
CA PHE A 208 0.24 7.18 5.76
C PHE A 208 0.73 7.70 7.10
N ASN A 209 1.36 8.87 7.11
CA ASN A 209 1.67 9.62 8.32
C ASN A 209 0.42 10.39 8.77
N VAL A 210 0.05 10.23 10.04
CA VAL A 210 -1.03 11.02 10.66
C VAL A 210 -0.57 12.47 10.81
N GLU A 211 0.65 12.65 11.28
CA GLU A 211 1.34 13.93 11.40
C GLU A 211 2.46 13.99 10.35
N PRO A 212 2.34 14.83 9.30
CA PRO A 212 3.27 14.83 8.16
C PRO A 212 4.74 15.03 8.53
N ASP A 213 5.01 15.78 9.60
CA ASP A 213 6.36 16.09 10.07
C ASP A 213 6.92 15.06 11.07
N GLU A 214 6.08 14.14 11.57
CA GLU A 214 6.50 13.12 12.52
C GLU A 214 6.68 11.77 11.80
N PHE A 215 7.94 11.38 11.59
CA PHE A 215 8.29 10.13 10.91
C PHE A 215 7.69 8.90 11.58
N GLU A 216 7.49 8.95 12.91
CA GLU A 216 6.96 7.87 13.75
C GLU A 216 5.44 7.68 13.63
N SER A 217 4.72 8.63 13.02
CA SER A 217 3.25 8.68 12.98
C SER A 217 2.58 7.79 11.92
N VAL A 218 3.27 6.75 11.46
CA VAL A 218 2.79 5.88 10.37
C VAL A 218 1.67 4.96 10.86
N VAL A 219 0.52 5.05 10.19
CA VAL A 219 -0.58 4.08 10.28
C VAL A 219 -0.65 3.29 8.98
N ALA A 220 -0.60 1.97 9.09
CA ALA A 220 -0.79 1.07 7.96
C ALA A 220 -2.26 0.67 7.81
N TYR A 221 -2.76 0.62 6.58
CA TYR A 221 -4.15 0.27 6.26
C TYR A 221 -4.22 -0.86 5.24
N ASN A 222 -5.25 -1.67 5.37
CA ASN A 222 -5.64 -2.71 4.42
C ASN A 222 -7.17 -2.71 4.32
N LEU A 223 -7.71 -2.31 3.17
CA LEU A 223 -9.11 -2.52 2.80
C LEU A 223 -9.14 -3.69 1.83
N ILE A 224 -9.80 -4.78 2.20
CA ILE A 224 -9.83 -6.03 1.43
C ILE A 224 -11.28 -6.40 1.18
N SER A 225 -11.65 -6.52 -0.09
CA SER A 225 -12.96 -7.03 -0.51
C SER A 225 -12.82 -8.52 -0.82
N TYR A 226 -13.76 -9.31 -0.30
CA TYR A 226 -13.98 -10.73 -0.56
C TYR A 226 -15.32 -10.91 -1.31
N SER A 227 -15.65 -12.12 -1.76
CA SER A 227 -16.93 -12.36 -2.44
C SER A 227 -18.14 -12.02 -1.55
N GLU A 228 -18.08 -12.41 -0.27
CA GLU A 228 -19.19 -12.32 0.71
C GLU A 228 -19.10 -11.15 1.68
N GLY A 229 -18.13 -10.25 1.54
CA GLY A 229 -17.92 -9.20 2.54
C GLY A 229 -16.64 -8.42 2.32
N SER A 230 -16.33 -7.50 3.23
CA SER A 230 -15.07 -6.76 3.21
C SER A 230 -14.50 -6.55 4.61
N LEU A 231 -13.22 -6.23 4.66
CA LEU A 231 -12.48 -5.99 5.88
C LEU A 231 -11.67 -4.69 5.73
N LEU A 232 -11.83 -3.76 6.67
CA LEU A 232 -10.88 -2.66 6.87
C LEU A 232 -10.04 -2.98 8.11
N VAL A 233 -8.73 -2.99 7.95
CA VAL A 233 -7.76 -3.09 9.06
C VAL A 233 -6.88 -1.86 9.03
N LEU A 234 -6.77 -1.19 10.18
CA LEU A 234 -5.73 -0.20 10.45
C LEU A 234 -4.79 -0.77 11.51
N THR A 235 -3.49 -0.55 11.37
CA THR A 235 -2.47 -1.12 12.25
C THR A 235 -1.39 -0.10 12.56
N VAL A 236 -0.84 -0.20 13.76
CA VAL A 236 0.23 0.67 14.28
C VAL A 236 1.08 -0.12 15.28
N PHE A 237 2.31 0.31 15.51
CA PHE A 237 3.09 -0.17 16.65
C PHE A 237 2.47 0.29 17.97
N LYS A 238 2.44 -0.58 18.97
CA LYS A 238 1.86 -0.27 20.29
C LYS A 238 2.52 0.94 20.93
N ALA A 239 3.84 1.06 20.81
CA ALA A 239 4.60 2.19 21.36
C ALA A 239 4.10 3.57 20.89
N VAL A 240 3.42 3.65 19.74
CA VAL A 240 2.92 4.90 19.14
C VAL A 240 1.43 4.82 18.80
N GLU A 241 0.66 4.00 19.53
CA GLU A 241 -0.78 3.78 19.27
C GLU A 241 -1.62 5.06 19.27
N ARG A 242 -1.17 6.09 20.02
CA ARG A 242 -1.80 7.41 20.09
C ARG A 242 -2.09 8.03 18.72
N PHE A 243 -1.30 7.75 17.68
CA PHE A 243 -1.54 8.30 16.34
C PHE A 243 -2.73 7.63 15.67
N LEU A 244 -2.94 6.34 15.90
CA LEU A 244 -4.15 5.65 15.42
C LEU A 244 -5.38 6.19 16.14
N ASP A 245 -5.30 6.39 17.45
CA ASP A 245 -6.40 6.98 18.24
C ASP A 245 -6.74 8.39 17.73
N ALA A 246 -5.74 9.27 17.62
CA ALA A 246 -5.92 10.63 17.11
C ALA A 246 -6.50 10.66 15.68
N PHE A 247 -6.07 9.73 14.81
CA PHE A 247 -6.66 9.59 13.48
C PHE A 247 -8.13 9.19 13.55
N LEU A 248 -8.49 8.21 14.39
CA LEU A 248 -9.85 7.69 14.51
C LEU A 248 -10.82 8.65 15.18
N GLU A 249 -10.35 9.53 16.07
CA GLU A 249 -11.15 10.59 16.70
C GLU A 249 -11.84 11.50 15.67
N ASN A 250 -11.20 11.73 14.51
CA ASN A 250 -11.79 12.52 13.42
C ASN A 250 -13.09 11.92 12.85
N TYR A 251 -13.31 10.63 13.04
CA TYR A 251 -14.41 9.90 12.42
C TYR A 251 -15.60 9.67 13.36
N ASN A 252 -15.55 10.11 14.62
CA ASN A 252 -16.65 10.03 15.60
C ASN A 252 -17.48 8.75 15.40
N GLN A 253 -16.88 7.60 15.68
CA GLN A 253 -17.50 6.32 15.35
C GLN A 253 -18.73 6.06 16.24
N PRO A 254 -19.78 5.40 15.70
CA PRO A 254 -19.90 4.82 14.35
C PRO A 254 -20.39 5.79 13.25
N GLN A 255 -20.64 7.05 13.55
CA GLN A 255 -21.41 7.96 12.69
C GLN A 255 -20.72 8.30 11.35
N ARG A 256 -19.37 8.29 11.27
CA ARG A 256 -18.64 8.61 10.02
C ARG A 256 -17.83 7.43 9.45
N ILE A 257 -18.23 6.18 9.70
CA ILE A 257 -17.54 5.01 9.13
C ILE A 257 -17.57 5.01 7.59
N GLU A 258 -18.66 5.45 6.95
CA GLU A 258 -18.70 5.59 5.48
C GLU A 258 -17.61 6.55 4.99
N GLN A 259 -17.41 7.66 5.71
CA GLN A 259 -16.37 8.61 5.38
C GLN A 259 -14.98 8.02 5.59
N LEU A 260 -14.73 7.33 6.71
CA LEU A 260 -13.46 6.64 6.97
C LEU A 260 -13.08 5.70 5.82
N VAL A 261 -14.02 4.87 5.36
CA VAL A 261 -13.76 3.92 4.27
C VAL A 261 -13.45 4.63 2.96
N ASN A 262 -14.18 5.69 2.61
CA ASN A 262 -13.89 6.48 1.41
C ASN A 262 -12.55 7.21 1.51
N ASP A 263 -12.22 7.78 2.67
CA ASP A 263 -10.95 8.43 2.91
C ASP A 263 -9.80 7.43 2.76
N ILE A 264 -9.90 6.23 3.35
CA ILE A 264 -8.90 5.19 3.16
C ILE A 264 -8.79 4.79 1.67
N ALA A 265 -9.90 4.53 0.99
CA ALA A 265 -9.91 4.02 -0.37
C ALA A 265 -9.47 5.03 -1.43
N PHE A 266 -9.84 6.30 -1.29
CA PHE A 266 -9.72 7.30 -2.36
C PHE A 266 -8.97 8.57 -1.97
N PHE A 267 -8.52 8.71 -0.72
CA PHE A 267 -7.74 9.86 -0.27
C PHE A 267 -6.38 9.43 0.30
N ARG A 268 -6.36 8.53 1.27
CA ARG A 268 -5.11 8.01 1.85
C ARG A 268 -4.43 6.98 0.95
N CYS A 269 -5.19 6.32 0.09
CA CYS A 269 -4.62 5.38 -0.87
C CYS A 269 -3.95 6.05 -2.06
N GLU A 270 -2.73 5.60 -2.37
CA GLU A 270 -2.05 5.97 -3.61
C GLU A 270 -2.54 5.19 -4.83
N GLU A 271 -2.98 3.94 -4.66
CA GLU A 271 -3.30 3.03 -5.76
C GLU A 271 -4.43 2.06 -5.38
N PRO A 272 -5.70 2.48 -5.42
CA PRO A 272 -6.82 1.59 -5.14
C PRO A 272 -7.02 0.59 -6.28
N LEU A 273 -7.40 -0.63 -5.93
CA LEU A 273 -7.91 -1.64 -6.84
C LEU A 273 -9.43 -1.55 -6.88
N ILE A 274 -9.98 -0.99 -7.95
CA ILE A 274 -11.41 -0.71 -8.11
C ILE A 274 -12.00 -1.78 -9.03
N SER A 275 -13.08 -2.44 -8.59
CA SER A 275 -13.79 -3.40 -9.45
C SER A 275 -14.32 -2.70 -10.70
N PRO A 276 -14.30 -3.35 -11.90
CA PRO A 276 -14.98 -2.84 -13.08
C PRO A 276 -16.47 -2.55 -12.84
N ARG A 277 -17.13 -3.32 -11.95
CA ARG A 277 -18.53 -3.10 -11.57
C ARG A 277 -18.75 -1.72 -10.96
N LEU A 278 -17.87 -1.32 -10.04
CA LEU A 278 -17.94 -0.01 -9.39
C LEU A 278 -17.49 1.10 -10.34
N TRP A 279 -16.32 0.96 -10.97
CA TRP A 279 -15.77 2.05 -11.80
C TRP A 279 -16.69 2.42 -12.98
N LEU A 280 -17.32 1.43 -13.59
CA LEU A 280 -18.22 1.64 -14.73
C LEU A 280 -19.60 2.17 -14.30
N SER A 281 -20.03 1.96 -13.05
CA SER A 281 -21.28 2.52 -12.54
C SER A 281 -21.18 4.01 -12.21
N LEU A 282 -19.98 4.53 -11.96
CA LEU A 282 -19.77 5.94 -11.64
C LEU A 282 -20.11 6.85 -12.83
N ASN A 283 -20.71 7.99 -12.55
CA ASN A 283 -20.85 9.07 -13.53
C ASN A 283 -19.51 9.81 -13.74
N ASP A 284 -19.48 10.74 -14.70
CA ASP A 284 -18.23 11.42 -15.06
C ASP A 284 -17.72 12.37 -13.98
N GLU A 285 -18.61 12.96 -13.17
CA GLU A 285 -18.24 13.80 -12.02
C GLU A 285 -17.60 12.96 -10.91
N GLU A 286 -18.19 11.81 -10.59
CA GLU A 286 -17.66 10.87 -9.60
C GLU A 286 -16.29 10.32 -10.01
N ARG A 287 -16.13 9.91 -11.28
CA ARG A 287 -14.83 9.47 -11.82
C ARG A 287 -13.80 10.60 -11.75
N LEU A 288 -14.19 11.83 -12.07
CA LEU A 288 -13.29 12.98 -11.98
C LEU A 288 -12.88 13.24 -10.54
N ALA A 289 -13.82 13.17 -9.59
CA ALA A 289 -13.54 13.36 -8.18
C ALA A 289 -12.54 12.33 -7.64
N VAL A 290 -12.72 11.04 -7.99
CA VAL A 290 -11.74 9.98 -7.64
C VAL A 290 -10.37 10.28 -8.24
N ARG A 291 -10.32 10.67 -9.52
CA ARG A 291 -9.04 10.96 -10.19
C ARG A 291 -8.29 12.15 -9.58
N ARG A 292 -9.02 13.13 -9.04
CA ARG A 292 -8.43 14.28 -8.34
C ARG A 292 -7.99 13.94 -6.92
N SER A 293 -8.79 13.15 -6.20
CA SER A 293 -8.48 12.76 -4.82
C SER A 293 -7.26 11.84 -4.71
N LEU A 294 -6.92 11.12 -5.79
CA LEU A 294 -5.72 10.28 -5.87
C LEU A 294 -4.41 11.03 -6.20
N ARG A 295 -4.44 12.35 -6.43
CA ARG A 295 -3.23 13.16 -6.67
C ARG A 295 -2.26 13.07 -5.49
N HIS A 296 -1.00 13.52 -5.64
CA HIS A 296 -0.13 13.69 -4.47
C HIS A 296 -0.78 14.68 -3.48
N PRO A 297 -0.69 14.47 -2.15
CA PRO A 297 -1.30 15.36 -1.15
C PRO A 297 -1.05 16.85 -1.38
N ASP A 298 0.18 17.24 -1.71
CA ASP A 298 0.56 18.64 -2.00
C ASP A 298 -0.19 19.29 -3.19
N TYR A 299 -0.88 18.50 -4.02
CA TYR A 299 -1.61 18.97 -5.19
C TYR A 299 -3.12 18.72 -5.10
N ARG A 300 -3.64 18.44 -3.90
CA ARG A 300 -5.08 18.29 -3.65
C ARG A 300 -5.64 19.58 -3.09
N ASP A 301 -6.74 20.03 -3.67
CA ASP A 301 -7.56 21.10 -3.10
C ASP A 301 -8.62 20.51 -2.16
N GLU A 302 -8.91 19.22 -2.31
CA GLU A 302 -9.90 18.48 -1.55
C GLU A 302 -9.39 18.15 -0.14
N ILE A 303 -10.25 18.38 0.86
CA ILE A 303 -9.98 18.04 2.26
C ILE A 303 -10.59 16.69 2.70
N GLU A 304 -11.45 16.10 1.86
CA GLU A 304 -12.13 14.82 2.10
C GLU A 304 -12.20 13.99 0.81
N ALA A 305 -12.35 12.67 0.92
CA ALA A 305 -12.60 11.81 -0.24
C ALA A 305 -13.97 12.04 -0.90
N PRO A 306 -14.09 11.73 -2.21
CA PRO A 306 -15.40 11.56 -2.82
C PRO A 306 -16.17 10.41 -2.15
N ARG A 307 -17.48 10.59 -1.95
CA ARG A 307 -18.35 9.58 -1.33
C ARG A 307 -18.81 8.54 -2.36
N ILE A 308 -17.91 7.65 -2.74
CA ILE A 308 -18.10 6.62 -3.77
C ILE A 308 -18.64 5.32 -3.16
N ILE A 309 -18.03 4.85 -2.08
CA ILE A 309 -18.47 3.67 -1.35
C ILE A 309 -19.66 4.08 -0.49
N LYS A 310 -20.77 3.35 -0.61
CA LYS A 310 -22.00 3.55 0.18
C LYS A 310 -22.20 2.38 1.12
N LEU A 311 -22.40 2.66 2.40
CA LEU A 311 -22.65 1.61 3.39
C LEU A 311 -24.15 1.27 3.45
N THR A 312 -24.45 0.00 3.68
CA THR A 312 -25.84 -0.44 3.81
C THR A 312 -26.36 -0.14 5.21
N LYS A 313 -27.70 -0.21 5.36
CA LYS A 313 -28.34 -0.16 6.68
C LYS A 313 -27.86 -1.29 7.60
N ALA A 314 -27.60 -2.49 7.05
CA ALA A 314 -27.09 -3.64 7.81
C ALA A 314 -25.68 -3.36 8.38
N ASP A 315 -24.78 -2.77 7.59
CA ASP A 315 -23.47 -2.34 8.09
C ASP A 315 -23.63 -1.28 9.19
N SER A 316 -24.52 -0.32 9.00
CA SER A 316 -24.79 0.74 9.98
C SER A 316 -25.29 0.19 11.33
N GLU A 317 -26.09 -0.88 11.32
CA GLU A 317 -26.59 -1.56 12.52
C GLU A 317 -25.51 -2.41 13.20
N GLN A 318 -24.61 -3.03 12.44
CA GLN A 318 -23.49 -3.82 12.97
C GLN A 318 -22.52 -2.96 13.80
N PHE A 319 -22.31 -1.70 13.42
CA PHE A 319 -21.39 -0.78 14.10
C PHE A 319 -21.97 -0.14 15.36
N ALA A 320 -23.24 -0.39 15.70
CA ALA A 320 -23.86 0.07 16.94
C ALA A 320 -23.38 -0.71 18.19
N VAL A 321 -22.63 -1.81 18.00
CA VAL A 321 -22.08 -2.64 19.08
C VAL A 321 -20.56 -2.48 19.12
N PRO A 322 -19.97 -1.87 20.17
CA PRO A 322 -18.53 -1.67 20.24
C PRO A 322 -17.85 -3.02 20.51
N LYS A 323 -17.44 -3.69 19.43
CA LYS A 323 -16.41 -4.73 19.47
C LYS A 323 -15.24 -4.27 18.63
N VAL A 324 -14.52 -3.31 19.19
CA VAL A 324 -13.18 -2.92 18.76
C VAL A 324 -12.26 -3.25 19.94
N LEU A 325 -11.05 -3.74 19.63
CA LEU A 325 -10.00 -4.20 20.56
C LEU A 325 -10.10 -5.70 20.90
N ALA A 326 -9.47 -6.52 20.06
CA ALA A 326 -8.82 -7.73 20.56
C ALA A 326 -7.34 -7.38 20.74
N ARG A 327 -6.84 -7.47 21.97
CA ARG A 327 -5.43 -7.29 22.31
C ARG A 327 -4.76 -8.67 22.25
N THR A 328 -3.69 -8.78 21.46
CA THR A 328 -2.97 -10.03 21.22
C THR A 328 -2.17 -10.49 22.44
N PRO A 329 -2.31 -11.76 22.91
CA PRO A 329 -1.31 -12.45 23.73
C PRO A 329 -0.24 -13.12 22.85
N HIS A 330 0.95 -13.30 23.44
CA HIS A 330 2.21 -13.73 22.82
C HIS A 330 2.16 -14.88 21.79
N TYR A 331 3.01 -14.71 20.77
CA TYR A 331 3.06 -15.47 19.52
C TYR A 331 4.09 -16.63 19.57
N THR A 332 3.97 -17.54 20.53
CA THR A 332 4.96 -18.64 20.72
C THR A 332 4.81 -19.83 19.75
N ALA A 333 3.71 -19.91 18.99
CA ALA A 333 3.34 -21.14 18.28
C ALA A 333 4.02 -21.36 16.91
N ILE A 334 4.44 -20.30 16.19
CA ILE A 334 5.04 -20.46 14.85
C ILE A 334 6.52 -20.91 14.92
N MET A 335 7.18 -20.75 16.06
CA MET A 335 8.60 -21.10 16.22
C MET A 335 8.89 -22.61 16.11
N ASN A 336 7.92 -23.49 16.39
CA ASN A 336 8.14 -24.94 16.34
C ASN A 336 8.24 -25.48 14.89
N ASP A 337 7.74 -24.75 13.90
CA ASP A 337 7.91 -25.10 12.48
C ASP A 337 9.05 -24.31 11.80
N LEU A 338 9.41 -23.13 12.32
CA LEU A 338 10.49 -22.27 11.76
C LEU A 338 11.90 -22.83 11.97
N GLY A 339 12.13 -23.64 13.02
CA GLY A 339 13.41 -24.32 13.25
C GLY A 339 13.81 -25.30 12.13
N LYS A 340 12.89 -25.61 11.20
CA LYS A 340 13.12 -26.51 10.06
C LYS A 340 13.30 -25.81 8.72
N LEU A 341 13.08 -24.49 8.64
CA LEU A 341 13.14 -23.70 7.39
C LEU A 341 14.31 -22.72 7.33
N VAL A 342 15.16 -22.67 8.36
CA VAL A 342 16.45 -21.98 8.28
C VAL A 342 17.26 -22.63 7.15
N CYS A 343 17.52 -21.86 6.08
CA CYS A 343 18.38 -22.27 4.99
C CYS A 343 19.69 -22.86 5.55
N PRO A 344 20.10 -24.10 5.19
CA PRO A 344 21.25 -24.77 5.80
C PRO A 344 22.62 -24.14 5.53
N ASN A 345 22.72 -22.95 4.93
CA ASN A 345 23.98 -22.42 4.46
C ASN A 345 24.14 -20.95 4.86
N LYS A 346 24.81 -20.72 6.00
CA LYS A 346 26.01 -19.88 6.18
C LYS A 346 26.12 -19.39 7.63
N LEU A 347 26.97 -20.07 8.40
CA LEU A 347 27.85 -19.43 9.39
C LEU A 347 28.98 -18.71 8.66
#